data_AF-A0A2T0UEB4-F1
#
_entry.id   AF-A0A2T0UEB4-F1
#
_cell.length_a   1.000
_cell.length_b   1.000
_cell.length_c   1.000
_cell.angle_alpha   90.00
_cell.angle_beta   90.00
_cell.angle_gamma   90.00
#
_symmetry.space_group_name_H-M   'P 1'
#
loop_
_entity.id
_entity.type
_entity.pdbx_description
1 polymer ?
#
loop_
_entity_poly.entity_id
_entity_poly.type
_entity_poly.pdbx_seq_one_letter_code
_entity_poly.pdbx_strand_id
1 'polypeptide(L)'
;MGWSVPHVSKKGRTTYRAYFRDMRGETVYEGTYATEKESDKAWQAAEARIADGRIVDAKGGRVKFKDHVLETWFPNHVIEQSSADDYEYRIRKYLNPWKLMQKALSRASLSPCPVT
;
A
#
# COMPACT_ATOMS: atom_id res chain seq x y z
N MET A 1 -12.86 -7.60 -17.78
CA MET A 1 -12.70 -7.12 -19.16
C MET A 1 -11.27 -6.64 -19.33
N GLY A 2 -10.37 -7.51 -19.79
CA GLY A 2 -8.95 -7.20 -20.06
C GLY A 2 -8.56 -7.45 -21.51
N TRP A 3 -7.38 -6.97 -21.88
CA TRP A 3 -6.83 -7.12 -23.23
C TRP A 3 -5.30 -7.20 -23.21
N SER A 4 -4.77 -7.87 -24.23
CA SER A 4 -3.34 -7.93 -24.52
C SER A 4 -2.96 -6.81 -25.53
N VAL A 5 -1.83 -6.15 -25.31
CA VAL A 5 -1.28 -5.18 -26.26
C VAL A 5 0.06 -5.69 -26.76
N PRO A 6 0.20 -5.99 -28.07
CA PRO A 6 1.49 -6.35 -28.62
C PRO A 6 2.41 -5.13 -28.62
N HIS A 7 3.63 -5.33 -28.14
CA HIS A 7 4.69 -4.34 -28.06
C HIS A 7 5.95 -4.90 -28.71
N VAL A 8 6.32 -4.32 -29.84
CA VAL A 8 7.57 -4.67 -30.53
C VAL A 8 8.70 -3.85 -29.94
N SER A 9 9.66 -4.54 -29.33
CA SER A 9 10.87 -3.87 -28.83
C SER A 9 11.74 -3.39 -29.98
N LYS A 10 12.62 -2.41 -29.73
CA LYS A 10 13.57 -1.88 -30.71
C LYS A 10 14.50 -2.96 -31.31
N LYS A 11 14.66 -4.10 -30.62
CA LYS A 11 15.44 -5.26 -31.07
C LYS A 11 14.61 -6.29 -31.86
N GLY A 12 13.37 -5.96 -32.24
CA GLY A 12 12.49 -6.81 -33.05
C GLY A 12 11.78 -7.93 -32.29
N ARG A 13 12.01 -8.07 -30.97
CA ARG A 13 11.29 -9.06 -30.15
C ARG A 13 9.89 -8.53 -29.82
N THR A 14 8.87 -9.29 -30.21
CA THR A 14 7.47 -9.05 -29.82
C THR A 14 7.27 -9.49 -28.37
N THR A 15 6.71 -8.60 -27.58
CA THR A 15 6.29 -8.82 -26.20
C THR A 15 4.83 -8.44 -26.07
N TYR A 16 4.10 -9.02 -25.12
CA TYR A 16 2.67 -8.79 -24.94
C TYR A 16 2.43 -8.20 -23.57
N ARG A 17 1.81 -7.02 -23.50
CA ARG A 17 1.48 -6.36 -22.23
C ARG A 17 0.04 -6.69 -21.84
N ALA A 18 -0.15 -7.15 -20.61
CA ALA A 18 -1.46 -7.48 -20.07
C ALA A 18 -2.05 -6.26 -19.35
N TYR A 19 -3.24 -5.85 -19.80
CA TYR A 19 -4.04 -4.80 -19.17
C TYR A 19 -5.41 -5.32 -18.79
N PHE A 20 -5.96 -4.82 -17.69
CA PHE A 20 -7.34 -5.10 -17.29
C PHE A 20 -8.01 -3.86 -16.69
N ARG A 21 -9.33 -3.86 -16.61
CA ARG A 21 -10.09 -2.84 -15.87
C ARG A 21 -10.38 -3.31 -14.44
N ASP A 22 -10.01 -2.48 -13.49
CA ASP A 22 -10.37 -2.68 -12.08
C ASP A 22 -11.86 -2.35 -11.83
N MET A 23 -12.38 -2.70 -10.64
CA MET A 23 -13.74 -2.37 -10.21
C MET A 23 -14.04 -0.86 -10.26
N ARG A 24 -13.00 -0.03 -10.11
CA ARG A 24 -13.08 1.43 -10.21
C ARG A 24 -13.16 1.95 -11.65
N GLY A 25 -13.05 1.06 -12.65
CA GLY A 25 -12.99 1.40 -14.07
C GLY A 25 -11.61 1.86 -14.55
N GLU A 26 -10.61 1.88 -13.67
CA GLU A 26 -9.25 2.26 -14.02
C GLU A 26 -8.53 1.13 -14.76
N THR A 27 -7.67 1.50 -15.71
CA THR A 27 -6.85 0.54 -16.46
C THR A 27 -5.60 0.21 -15.66
N VAL A 28 -5.47 -1.04 -15.25
CA VAL A 28 -4.35 -1.55 -14.47
C VAL A 28 -3.44 -2.39 -15.36
N TYR A 29 -2.14 -2.25 -15.16
CA TYR A 29 -1.10 -3.01 -15.83
C TYR A 29 -0.61 -4.15 -14.92
N GLU A 30 -0.74 -5.39 -15.39
CA GLU A 30 -0.31 -6.58 -14.63
C GLU A 30 1.15 -6.96 -14.96
N GLY A 31 1.55 -6.89 -16.24
CA GLY A 31 2.88 -7.32 -16.65
C GLY A 31 3.13 -7.39 -18.16
N THR A 32 4.37 -7.75 -18.52
CA THR A 32 4.80 -8.01 -19.89
C THR A 32 5.20 -9.47 -20.03
N TYR A 33 4.72 -10.12 -21.09
CA TYR A 33 4.87 -11.55 -21.37
C TYR A 33 5.48 -11.79 -22.74
N ALA A 34 6.01 -12.99 -22.96
CA ALA A 34 6.62 -13.37 -24.23
C ALA A 34 5.58 -13.78 -25.29
N THR A 35 4.43 -14.28 -24.85
CA THR A 35 3.35 -14.75 -25.72
C THR A 35 2.01 -14.10 -25.39
N GLU A 36 1.13 -14.00 -26.39
CA GLU A 36 -0.22 -13.45 -26.24
C GLU A 36 -1.04 -14.28 -25.24
N LYS A 37 -0.95 -15.60 -25.35
CA LYS A 37 -1.68 -16.55 -24.49
C LYS A 37 -1.30 -16.42 -23.01
N GLU A 38 -0.03 -16.16 -22.70
CA GLU A 38 0.41 -15.87 -21.33
C GLU A 38 -0.13 -14.54 -20.82
N SER A 39 -0.11 -13.51 -21.68
CA SER A 39 -0.71 -12.21 -21.38
C SER A 39 -2.20 -12.34 -21.09
N ASP A 40 -2.91 -13.18 -21.86
CA ASP A 40 -4.34 -13.37 -21.66
C ASP A 40 -4.68 -14.09 -20.36
N LYS A 41 -3.95 -15.16 -20.08
CA LYS A 41 -4.10 -15.88 -18.81
C LYS A 41 -3.77 -14.99 -17.61
N ALA A 42 -2.81 -14.08 -17.75
CA ALA A 42 -2.42 -13.18 -16.69
C ALA A 42 -3.51 -12.16 -16.33
N TRP A 43 -4.10 -11.47 -17.32
CA TRP A 43 -5.18 -10.52 -17.03
C TRP A 43 -6.44 -11.23 -16.53
N GLN A 44 -6.75 -12.43 -17.02
CA GLN A 44 -7.86 -13.23 -16.51
C GLN A 44 -7.66 -13.66 -15.06
N ALA A 45 -6.44 -14.08 -14.71
CA ALA A 45 -6.11 -14.42 -13.33
C ALA A 45 -6.16 -13.20 -12.39
N ALA A 46 -5.71 -12.04 -12.86
CA ALA A 46 -5.79 -10.79 -12.11
C ALA A 46 -7.26 -10.38 -11.89
N GLU A 47 -8.10 -10.48 -12.92
CA GLU A 47 -9.54 -10.21 -12.83
C GLU A 47 -10.24 -11.16 -11.86
N ALA A 48 -9.92 -12.45 -11.89
CA ALA A 48 -10.46 -13.43 -10.94
C ALA A 48 -10.08 -13.10 -9.49
N ARG A 49 -8.82 -12.68 -9.23
CA ARG A 49 -8.39 -12.26 -7.88
C ARG A 49 -9.17 -11.05 -7.37
N ILE A 50 -9.50 -10.12 -8.26
CA ILE A 50 -10.30 -8.95 -7.94
C ILE A 50 -11.75 -9.35 -7.67
N ALA A 51 -12.34 -10.18 -8.52
CA ALA A 51 -13.69 -10.70 -8.35
C ALA A 51 -13.88 -11.46 -7.02
N ASP A 52 -12.86 -12.20 -6.58
CA ASP A 52 -12.83 -12.90 -5.29
C ASP A 52 -12.80 -11.95 -4.07
N GLY A 53 -12.77 -10.63 -4.27
CA GLY A 53 -12.73 -9.65 -3.18
C GLY A 53 -11.39 -9.62 -2.44
N ARG A 54 -10.37 -10.31 -2.95
CA ARG A 54 -8.97 -10.12 -2.52
C ARG A 54 -8.47 -8.81 -3.10
N ILE A 55 -8.94 -7.71 -2.50
CA ILE A 55 -8.41 -6.37 -2.74
C ILE A 55 -6.95 -6.38 -2.27
N VAL A 56 -6.05 -6.80 -3.14
CA VAL A 56 -4.61 -6.58 -3.02
C VAL A 56 -4.30 -5.21 -3.58
N ASP A 57 -4.93 -4.18 -3.03
CA ASP A 57 -4.32 -2.88 -3.11
C ASP A 57 -3.16 -2.85 -2.10
N ALA A 58 -2.01 -3.37 -2.52
CA ALA A 58 -0.78 -3.25 -1.75
C ALA A 58 -0.33 -1.78 -1.59
N LYS A 59 -0.92 -0.85 -2.35
CA LYS A 59 -0.67 0.60 -2.24
C LYS A 59 -1.72 1.34 -1.41
N GLY A 60 -3.01 1.01 -1.50
CA GLY A 60 -4.09 1.65 -0.74
C GLY A 60 -4.47 0.98 0.58
N GLY A 61 -3.97 -0.23 0.86
CA GLY A 61 -4.15 -0.88 2.16
C GLY A 61 -3.15 -0.44 3.25
N ARG A 62 -2.13 0.34 2.90
CA ARG A 62 -1.09 0.82 3.84
C ARG A 62 -1.16 2.33 4.00
N VAL A 63 -2.31 2.86 4.40
CA VAL A 63 -2.34 4.17 5.02
C VAL A 63 -1.63 4.03 6.36
N LYS A 64 -0.59 4.82 6.61
CA LYS A 64 0.04 4.83 7.94
C LYS A 64 -1.05 5.23 8.92
N PHE A 65 -1.20 4.48 10.00
CA PHE A 65 -2.20 4.77 11.03
C PHE A 65 -2.20 6.25 11.45
N LYS A 66 -1.00 6.86 11.52
CA LYS A 66 -0.82 8.30 11.74
C LYS A 66 -1.56 9.18 10.74
N ASP A 67 -1.45 8.89 9.44
CA ASP A 67 -2.02 9.69 8.36
C ASP A 67 -3.55 9.53 8.34
N HIS A 68 -4.07 8.31 8.55
CA HIS A 68 -5.52 8.08 8.69
C HIS A 68 -6.12 8.83 9.89
N VAL A 69 -5.46 8.75 11.04
CA VAL A 69 -5.91 9.43 12.26
C VAL A 69 -5.94 10.94 12.06
N LEU A 70 -4.90 11.53 11.47
CA LEU A 70 -4.78 12.98 11.34
C LEU A 70 -5.60 13.57 10.17
N GLU A 71 -5.71 12.86 9.04
CA GLU A 71 -6.31 13.42 7.82
C GLU A 71 -7.78 13.03 7.66
N THR A 72 -8.20 11.89 8.21
CA THR A 72 -9.57 11.37 8.03
C THR A 72 -10.38 11.37 9.32
N TRP A 73 -9.82 10.86 10.41
CA TRP A 73 -10.59 10.69 11.66
C TRP A 73 -10.67 11.99 12.47
N PHE A 74 -9.54 12.66 12.69
CA PHE A 74 -9.45 13.84 13.56
C PHE A 74 -10.24 15.06 13.07
N PRO A 75 -10.21 15.44 11.77
CA PRO A 75 -10.96 16.60 11.28
C PRO A 75 -12.48 16.42 11.29
N ASN A 76 -12.93 15.16 11.23
CA ASN A 76 -14.35 14.81 11.22
C ASN A 76 -14.91 14.55 12.63
N HIS A 77 -14.11 14.71 13.67
CA HIS A 77 -14.54 14.51 15.05
C HIS A 77 -14.88 15.85 15.71
N VAL A 78 -16.10 15.96 16.26
CA VAL A 78 -16.56 17.17 16.94
C VAL A 78 -15.90 17.25 18.31
N ILE A 79 -14.88 18.11 18.43
CA ILE A 79 -14.17 18.41 19.68
C ILE A 79 -14.19 19.94 19.87
N GLU A 80 -14.24 20.40 21.12
CA GLU A 80 -14.06 21.81 21.47
C GLU A 80 -12.69 22.31 20.96
N GLN A 81 -12.65 23.45 20.27
CA GLN A 81 -11.49 23.88 19.47
C GLN A 81 -10.19 24.05 20.28
N SER A 82 -10.29 24.45 21.55
CA SER A 82 -9.16 24.54 22.50
C SER A 82 -8.57 23.18 22.87
N SER A 83 -9.38 22.11 22.82
CA SER A 83 -8.95 20.75 23.10
C SER A 83 -8.35 20.08 21.87
N ALA A 84 -8.69 20.52 20.66
CA ALA A 84 -8.15 19.96 19.41
C ALA A 84 -6.63 20.10 19.34
N ASP A 85 -6.06 21.26 19.70
CA ASP A 85 -4.61 21.47 19.69
C ASP A 85 -3.88 20.55 20.70
N ASP A 86 -4.47 20.31 21.88
CA ASP A 86 -3.91 19.41 22.89
C ASP A 86 -3.95 17.94 22.43
N TYR A 87 -5.04 17.53 21.77
CA TYR A 87 -5.14 16.19 21.18
C TYR A 87 -4.19 15.98 20.00
N GLU A 88 -4.04 16.96 19.10
CA GLU A 88 -3.08 16.87 17.99
C GLU A 88 -1.65 16.72 18.52
N TYR A 89 -1.27 17.51 19.53
CA TYR A 89 0.01 17.40 20.20
C TYR A 89 0.21 16.01 20.83
N ARG A 90 -0.79 15.52 21.57
CA ARG A 90 -0.72 14.21 22.25
C ARG A 90 -0.64 13.04 21.27
N ILE A 91 -1.42 13.07 20.18
CA ILE A 91 -1.37 12.05 19.12
C ILE A 91 0.00 12.06 18.45
N ARG A 92 0.54 13.23 18.08
CA ARG A 92 1.88 13.34 17.48
C ARG A 92 3.00 12.90 18.42
N LYS A 93 2.85 13.15 19.72
CA LYS A 93 3.85 12.82 20.74
C LYS A 93 3.86 11.35 21.12
N TYR A 94 2.70 10.73 21.30
CA TYR A 94 2.57 9.39 21.88
C TYR A 94 2.21 8.30 20.86
N LEU A 95 1.50 8.64 19.79
CA LEU A 95 0.99 7.68 18.82
C LEU A 95 1.93 7.47 17.62
N ASN A 96 3.01 8.25 17.52
CA ASN A 96 3.99 8.12 16.45
C ASN A 96 4.95 6.94 16.75
N PRO A 97 4.89 5.83 15.97
CA PRO A 97 5.57 4.58 16.31
C PRO A 97 7.10 4.70 16.37
N TRP A 98 7.67 5.70 15.70
CA TRP A 98 9.13 5.92 15.69
C TRP A 98 9.71 6.27 17.08
N LYS A 99 8.97 7.03 17.90
CA LYS A 99 9.39 7.41 19.26
C LYS A 99 9.28 6.23 20.24
N LEU A 100 8.23 5.42 20.08
CA LEU A 100 8.05 4.19 20.86
C LEU A 100 9.15 3.17 20.54
N MET A 101 9.54 3.06 19.26
CA MET A 101 10.60 2.17 18.81
C MET A 101 12.00 2.61 19.28
N GLN A 102 12.31 3.92 19.27
CA GLN A 102 13.57 4.46 19.84
C GLN A 102 13.67 4.24 21.36
N LYS A 103 12.57 4.41 22.10
CA LYS A 103 12.54 4.20 23.55
C LYS A 103 12.69 2.72 23.94
N ALA A 104 12.19 1.80 23.11
CA ALA A 104 12.41 0.36 23.28
C ALA A 104 13.87 -0.03 22.98
N LEU A 105 14.46 0.51 21.91
CA LEU A 105 15.85 0.27 21.52
C LEU A 105 16.87 0.82 22.53
N SER A 106 16.65 2.02 23.08
CA SER A 106 17.54 2.61 24.09
C SER A 106 17.49 1.88 25.43
N ARG A 107 16.40 1.17 25.73
CA ARG A 107 16.25 0.36 26.94
C ARG A 107 16.92 -1.00 26.81
N ALA A 108 16.97 -1.55 25.59
CA ALA A 108 17.69 -2.78 25.28
C ALA A 108 19.23 -2.60 25.33
N SER A 109 19.75 -1.43 24.97
CA SER A 109 21.20 -1.15 25.00
C SER A 109 21.79 -0.88 26.39
N LEU A 110 20.96 -0.85 27.44
CA LEU A 110 21.36 -0.57 28.84
C LEU A 110 21.35 -1.82 29.73
N SER A 111 21.21 -3.02 29.15
CA SER A 111 21.41 -4.26 29.91
C SER A 111 22.88 -4.66 29.82
N PRO A 112 23.71 -4.45 30.88
CA PRO A 112 25.05 -5.02 30.89
C PRO A 112 24.91 -6.54 30.87
N CYS A 113 25.51 -7.18 29.87
CA CYS A 113 25.67 -8.64 29.85
C CYS A 113 26.35 -9.06 31.16
N PRO A 114 25.82 -10.05 31.89
CA PRO A 114 26.56 -10.60 33.03
C PRO A 114 27.78 -11.31 32.48
N VAL A 115 28.96 -10.76 32.74
CA VAL A 115 30.23 -11.44 32.49
C VAL A 115 30.37 -12.48 33.60
N THR A 116 30.29 -13.75 33.23
CA THR A 116 30.59 -14.92 34.09
C THR A 116 32.05 -14.96 34.47
#